data_AF-A0A373DF12-F1
#
_entry.id   AF-A0A373DF12-F1
#
_cell.length_a   1.000
_cell.length_b   1.000
_cell.length_c   1.000
_cell.angle_alpha   90.00
_cell.angle_beta   90.00
_cell.angle_gamma   90.00
#
_symmetry.space_group_name_H-M   'P 1'
#
loop_
_entity.id
_entity.type
_entity.pdbx_description
1 polymer ?
#
loop_
_entity_poly.entity_id
_entity_poly.type
_entity_poly.pdbx_seq_one_letter_code
_entity_poly.pdbx_strand_id
1 'polypeptide(L)'
;MKYRSFLIKYAEIGVKGKNRYLFEDALVKQIHHRLKNLEGNFSVTKEAGRIYAEAAEDFDYDEVIDALQHVFGIVGICPMVQIEDNGYEDLKAQVVKYIDDAYENKNFTFKVVARRANKQYPVVSDQINRDLGEVILNAFPETKVNVHTPDVLLRVEVRHKINIFSETIPGPGGMPIGTAGRAMLLLSGGIDSPVAGWMIAKRGVTIDATYFHAPPYTSERAKQKVVDLAKLVAKYTGPIRLNIINFTDIQLYIYDQCPHDELTIIMRRYMMKIAETIAKENDCLALVTGESIGQVASQTMQSLAVTNEVCELPVMRPLIAFDKQDIVDISLKIGTYETSVLPYEDCCTIFVAKHPVTKPSLKKIKNSEKKLDEKIDELMKTALETREVIRCI
;
A
#
# COMPACT_ATOMS: atom_id res chain seq x y z
N MET A 1 -4.01 17.39 -24.48
CA MET A 1 -4.41 16.03 -24.88
C MET A 1 -5.49 15.43 -23.97
N LYS A 2 -6.46 14.68 -24.49
CA LYS A 2 -7.36 13.83 -23.68
C LYS A 2 -7.01 12.36 -23.92
N TYR A 3 -6.41 11.70 -22.93
CA TYR A 3 -6.15 10.26 -22.99
C TYR A 3 -7.44 9.49 -22.70
N ARG A 4 -7.68 8.39 -23.41
CA ARG A 4 -8.81 7.48 -23.14
C ARG A 4 -8.38 6.11 -22.64
N SER A 5 -7.08 5.83 -22.69
CA SER A 5 -6.55 4.52 -22.35
C SER A 5 -5.26 4.68 -21.55
N PHE A 6 -5.07 3.76 -20.61
CA PHE A 6 -3.89 3.66 -19.77
C PHE A 6 -3.28 2.28 -19.94
N LEU A 7 -2.01 2.23 -20.33
CA LEU A 7 -1.22 1.01 -20.25
C LEU A 7 -0.65 0.87 -18.84
N ILE A 8 -0.94 -0.24 -18.18
CA ILE A 8 -0.50 -0.54 -16.83
C ILE A 8 0.71 -1.46 -16.88
N LYS A 9 1.82 -0.99 -16.31
CA LYS A 9 3.08 -1.73 -16.17
C LYS A 9 3.18 -2.32 -14.77
N TYR A 10 3.56 -3.59 -14.69
CA TYR A 10 3.95 -4.28 -13.47
C TYR A 10 5.34 -4.91 -13.66
N ALA A 11 6.09 -5.10 -12.55
CA ALA A 11 7.43 -5.67 -12.59
C ALA A 11 7.47 -7.08 -11.96
N GLU A 12 7.37 -7.17 -10.63
CA GLU A 12 7.51 -8.43 -9.87
C GLU A 12 6.49 -9.52 -10.23
N ILE A 13 5.34 -9.14 -10.82
CA ILE A 13 4.33 -10.08 -11.30
C ILE A 13 4.84 -10.87 -12.51
N GLY A 14 5.62 -10.24 -13.39
CA GLY A 14 6.10 -10.85 -14.63
C GLY A 14 7.03 -12.04 -14.40
N VAL A 15 7.69 -12.12 -13.24
CA VAL A 15 8.64 -13.19 -12.89
C VAL A 15 7.98 -14.40 -12.21
N LYS A 16 6.65 -14.39 -12.00
CA LYS A 16 5.92 -15.45 -11.27
C LYS A 16 5.66 -16.73 -12.09
N GLY A 17 6.22 -16.83 -13.29
CA GLY A 17 6.15 -18.03 -14.13
C GLY A 17 4.71 -18.52 -14.33
N LYS A 18 4.44 -19.78 -13.99
CA LYS A 18 3.13 -20.42 -14.15
C LYS A 18 2.01 -19.76 -13.34
N ASN A 19 2.33 -19.07 -12.25
CA ASN A 19 1.34 -18.42 -11.38
C ASN A 19 1.05 -16.97 -11.80
N ARG A 20 1.71 -16.45 -12.84
CA ARG A 20 1.57 -15.07 -13.30
C ARG A 20 0.11 -14.65 -13.51
N TYR A 21 -0.71 -15.52 -14.10
CA TYR A 21 -2.10 -15.20 -14.41
C TYR A 21 -2.91 -14.86 -13.16
N LEU A 22 -2.66 -15.52 -12.02
CA LEU A 22 -3.35 -15.27 -10.74
C LEU A 22 -3.11 -13.84 -10.24
N PHE A 23 -1.86 -13.38 -10.35
CA PHE A 23 -1.48 -12.03 -9.95
C PHE A 23 -2.00 -10.97 -10.93
N GLU A 24 -1.95 -11.24 -12.23
CA GLU A 24 -2.57 -10.36 -13.23
C GLU A 24 -4.07 -10.22 -13.01
N ASP A 25 -4.78 -11.33 -12.74
CA ASP A 25 -6.22 -11.31 -12.47
C ASP A 25 -6.55 -10.55 -11.19
N ALA A 26 -5.75 -10.72 -10.14
CA ALA A 26 -5.90 -9.94 -8.90
C ALA A 26 -5.69 -8.44 -9.15
N LEU A 27 -4.68 -8.07 -9.95
CA LEU A 27 -4.39 -6.69 -10.31
C LEU A 27 -5.54 -6.07 -11.14
N VAL A 28 -6.01 -6.78 -12.17
CA VAL A 28 -7.15 -6.34 -13.00
C VAL A 28 -8.38 -6.10 -12.13
N LYS A 29 -8.71 -7.02 -11.23
CA LYS A 29 -9.84 -6.88 -10.30
C LYS A 29 -9.70 -5.65 -9.40
N GLN A 30 -8.51 -5.37 -8.90
CA GLN A 30 -8.28 -4.19 -8.04
C GLN A 30 -8.39 -2.88 -8.80
N ILE A 31 -7.79 -2.80 -9.99
CA ILE A 31 -7.91 -1.63 -10.86
C ILE A 31 -9.37 -1.40 -11.18
N HIS A 32 -10.09 -2.44 -11.59
CA HIS A 32 -11.51 -2.33 -11.89
C HIS A 32 -12.32 -1.86 -10.68
N HIS A 33 -12.07 -2.41 -9.48
CA HIS A 33 -12.76 -1.98 -8.27
C HIS A 33 -12.50 -0.50 -7.92
N ARG A 34 -11.27 -0.01 -8.08
CA ARG A 34 -10.91 1.39 -7.82
C ARG A 34 -11.54 2.34 -8.83
N LEU A 35 -11.52 1.99 -10.11
CA LEU A 35 -12.07 2.84 -11.18
C LEU A 35 -13.59 2.76 -11.28
N LYS A 36 -14.25 1.75 -10.69
CA LYS A 36 -15.70 1.53 -10.81
C LYS A 36 -16.56 2.72 -10.38
N ASN A 37 -16.11 3.47 -9.37
CA ASN A 37 -16.88 4.59 -8.81
C ASN A 37 -16.48 5.94 -9.41
N LEU A 38 -15.54 5.96 -10.36
CA LEU A 38 -15.14 7.17 -11.07
C LEU A 38 -15.95 7.30 -12.37
N GLU A 39 -16.03 8.54 -12.87
CA GLU A 39 -16.57 8.81 -14.21
C GLU A 39 -15.69 8.16 -15.30
N GLY A 40 -16.24 7.94 -16.50
CA GLY A 40 -15.50 7.36 -17.64
C GLY A 40 -15.85 5.92 -18.00
N ASN A 41 -16.62 5.20 -17.16
CA ASN A 41 -17.10 3.83 -17.42
C ASN A 41 -15.96 2.89 -17.89
N PHE A 42 -14.99 2.68 -17.00
CA PHE A 42 -13.74 2.00 -17.32
C PHE A 42 -13.89 0.49 -17.54
N SER A 43 -13.31 0.00 -18.64
CA SER A 43 -13.02 -1.42 -18.86
C SER A 43 -11.55 -1.72 -18.54
N VAL A 44 -11.28 -2.84 -17.89
CA VAL A 44 -9.90 -3.27 -17.55
C VAL A 44 -9.65 -4.65 -18.13
N THR A 45 -8.70 -4.75 -19.06
CA THR A 45 -8.42 -5.97 -19.80
C THR A 45 -6.96 -6.37 -19.66
N LYS A 46 -6.68 -7.66 -19.84
CA LYS A 46 -5.32 -8.18 -19.96
C LYS A 46 -5.14 -8.85 -21.31
N GLU A 47 -4.09 -8.47 -22.04
CA GLU A 47 -3.79 -9.02 -23.37
C GLU A 47 -2.29 -9.21 -23.54
N ALA A 48 -1.87 -10.43 -23.89
CA ALA A 48 -0.47 -10.76 -24.21
C ALA A 48 0.57 -10.20 -23.21
N GLY A 49 0.24 -10.23 -21.91
CA GLY A 49 1.11 -9.73 -20.85
C GLY A 49 1.16 -8.21 -20.70
N ARG A 50 0.14 -7.49 -21.19
CA ARG A 50 -0.17 -6.10 -20.86
C ARG A 50 -1.52 -6.03 -20.14
N ILE A 51 -1.69 -5.01 -19.31
CA ILE A 51 -2.99 -4.66 -18.73
C ILE A 51 -3.34 -3.26 -19.24
N TYR A 52 -4.59 -3.10 -19.66
CA TYR A 52 -5.14 -1.85 -20.17
C TYR A 52 -6.32 -1.44 -19.31
N ALA A 53 -6.44 -0.14 -19.02
CA ALA A 53 -7.65 0.47 -18.50
C ALA A 53 -8.15 1.49 -19.52
N GLU A 54 -9.36 1.32 -20.02
CA GLU A 54 -9.92 2.12 -21.12
C GLU A 54 -11.25 2.73 -20.71
N ALA A 55 -11.37 4.05 -20.84
CA ALA A 55 -12.60 4.80 -20.60
C ALA A 55 -13.49 4.80 -21.83
N ALA A 56 -14.78 4.51 -21.65
CA ALA A 56 -15.78 4.67 -22.70
C ALA A 56 -16.32 6.11 -22.79
N GLU A 57 -16.21 6.86 -21.69
CA GLU A 57 -16.76 8.21 -21.53
C GLU A 57 -15.66 9.19 -21.07
N ASP A 58 -15.99 10.48 -21.01
CA ASP A 58 -15.08 11.49 -20.45
C ASP A 58 -14.95 11.29 -18.92
N PHE A 59 -13.81 11.67 -18.37
CA PHE A 59 -13.45 11.46 -16.96
C PHE A 59 -12.47 12.53 -16.47
N ASP A 60 -12.33 12.65 -15.15
CA ASP A 60 -11.29 13.46 -14.52
C ASP A 60 -9.94 12.72 -14.52
N TYR A 61 -8.96 13.28 -15.23
CA TYR A 61 -7.66 12.67 -15.40
C TYR A 61 -6.90 12.53 -14.07
N ASP A 62 -6.94 13.55 -13.22
CA ASP A 62 -6.18 13.57 -11.98
C ASP A 62 -6.76 12.57 -10.97
N GLU A 63 -8.09 12.44 -10.90
CA GLU A 63 -8.76 11.43 -10.07
C GLU A 63 -8.39 9.99 -10.48
N VAL A 64 -8.32 9.73 -11.79
CA VAL A 64 -7.97 8.40 -12.31
C VAL A 64 -6.51 8.07 -12.06
N ILE A 65 -5.61 9.04 -12.25
CA ILE A 65 -4.19 8.86 -11.92
C ILE A 65 -4.02 8.59 -10.42
N ASP A 66 -4.66 9.39 -9.54
CA ASP A 66 -4.61 9.18 -8.10
C ASP A 66 -5.12 7.77 -7.73
N ALA A 67 -6.27 7.35 -8.26
CA ALA A 67 -6.84 6.04 -8.00
C ALA A 67 -5.90 4.89 -8.43
N LEU A 68 -5.23 5.02 -9.58
CA LEU A 68 -4.25 4.04 -10.06
C LEU A 68 -2.95 4.06 -9.23
N GLN A 69 -2.51 5.22 -8.75
CA GLN A 69 -1.33 5.34 -7.86
C GLN A 69 -1.55 4.72 -6.48
N HIS A 70 -2.80 4.39 -6.14
CA HIS A 70 -3.17 3.68 -4.92
C HIS A 70 -3.34 2.16 -5.10
N VAL A 71 -3.08 1.60 -6.29
CA VAL A 71 -3.18 0.15 -6.55
C VAL A 71 -1.82 -0.54 -6.49
N PHE A 72 -1.58 -1.34 -5.46
CA PHE A 72 -0.38 -2.18 -5.37
C PHE A 72 -0.29 -3.18 -6.52
N GLY A 73 0.93 -3.39 -7.01
CA GLY A 73 1.23 -4.14 -8.23
C GLY A 73 1.51 -3.26 -9.44
N ILE A 74 1.00 -2.01 -9.47
CA ILE A 74 1.31 -1.05 -10.53
C ILE A 74 2.67 -0.41 -10.29
N VAL A 75 3.58 -0.53 -11.25
CA VAL A 75 4.91 0.11 -11.23
C VAL A 75 4.94 1.33 -12.12
N GLY A 76 4.15 1.34 -13.20
CA GLY A 76 4.03 2.49 -14.06
C GLY A 76 2.66 2.57 -14.72
N ILE A 77 2.13 3.78 -14.82
CA ILE A 77 0.88 4.14 -15.48
C ILE A 77 1.27 4.94 -16.72
N CYS A 78 0.89 4.46 -17.89
CA CYS A 78 1.20 5.10 -19.17
C CYS A 78 -0.09 5.57 -19.82
N PRO A 79 -0.47 6.86 -19.65
CA PRO A 79 -1.47 7.48 -20.48
C PRO A 79 -1.08 7.29 -21.95
N MET A 80 -2.00 6.79 -22.77
CA MET A 80 -1.69 6.40 -24.13
C MET A 80 -2.81 6.70 -25.10
N VAL A 81 -2.45 6.75 -26.38
CA VAL A 81 -3.37 6.63 -27.50
C VAL A 81 -3.25 5.24 -28.07
N GLN A 82 -4.38 4.58 -28.25
CA GLN A 82 -4.46 3.28 -28.91
C GLN A 82 -5.19 3.46 -30.23
N ILE A 83 -4.56 3.04 -31.32
CA ILE A 83 -5.11 3.14 -32.68
C ILE A 83 -5.13 1.77 -33.37
N GLU A 84 -6.03 1.63 -34.34
CA GLU A 84 -5.99 0.51 -35.29
C GLU A 84 -4.81 0.67 -36.25
N ASP A 85 -4.33 -0.44 -36.80
CA ASP A 85 -3.30 -0.42 -37.83
C ASP A 85 -3.93 -0.21 -39.23
N ASN A 86 -4.08 1.06 -39.63
CA ASN A 86 -4.59 1.43 -40.96
C ASN A 86 -3.48 1.62 -42.01
N GLY A 87 -2.28 1.12 -41.72
CA GLY A 87 -1.11 1.26 -42.57
C GLY A 87 -0.10 2.30 -42.05
N TYR A 88 1.10 2.23 -42.63
CA TYR A 88 2.28 2.88 -42.06
C TYR A 88 2.27 4.41 -42.18
N GLU A 89 1.65 4.97 -43.23
CA GLU A 89 1.51 6.41 -43.39
C GLU A 89 0.49 7.01 -42.40
N ASP A 90 -0.59 6.28 -42.08
CA ASP A 90 -1.51 6.69 -41.01
C ASP A 90 -0.76 6.70 -39.66
N LEU A 91 0.04 5.67 -39.36
CA LEU A 91 0.85 5.64 -38.14
C LEU A 91 1.76 6.88 -38.01
N LYS A 92 2.44 7.29 -39.10
CA LYS A 92 3.26 8.51 -39.11
C LYS A 92 2.43 9.75 -38.77
N ALA A 93 1.25 9.90 -39.38
CA ALA A 93 0.34 11.01 -39.12
C ALA A 93 -0.17 11.02 -37.67
N GLN A 94 -0.55 9.85 -37.12
CA GLN A 94 -1.02 9.72 -35.74
C GLN A 94 0.09 10.05 -34.73
N VAL A 95 1.35 9.72 -35.03
CA VAL A 95 2.50 10.07 -34.17
C VAL A 95 2.74 11.58 -34.16
N VAL A 96 2.68 12.25 -35.31
CA VAL A 96 2.79 13.72 -35.38
C VAL A 96 1.67 14.37 -34.58
N LYS A 97 0.43 13.90 -34.76
CA LYS A 97 -0.73 14.36 -34.00
C LYS A 97 -0.57 14.15 -32.49
N TYR A 98 -0.09 12.97 -32.07
CA TYR A 98 0.19 12.68 -30.66
C TYR A 98 1.14 13.72 -30.06
N ILE A 99 2.26 14.01 -30.74
CA ILE A 99 3.23 15.01 -30.26
C ILE A 99 2.59 16.40 -30.23
N ASP A 100 1.76 16.72 -31.22
CA ASP A 100 1.07 18.01 -31.26
C ASP A 100 0.15 18.22 -30.05
N ASP A 101 -0.70 17.22 -29.79
CA ASP A 101 -1.70 17.25 -28.71
C ASP A 101 -1.08 17.16 -27.31
N ALA A 102 0.06 16.46 -27.17
CA ALA A 102 0.72 16.15 -25.90
C ALA A 102 1.67 17.24 -25.40
N TYR A 103 2.32 17.97 -26.31
CA TYR A 103 3.40 18.91 -25.97
C TYR A 103 3.13 20.28 -26.55
N GLU A 104 2.72 21.26 -25.75
CA GLU A 104 2.52 22.63 -26.26
C GLU A 104 3.82 23.25 -26.79
N ASN A 105 4.90 23.13 -26.02
CA ASN A 105 6.23 23.56 -26.43
C ASN A 105 6.93 22.46 -27.24
N LYS A 106 7.27 22.76 -28.49
CA LYS A 106 7.93 21.86 -29.43
C LYS A 106 9.45 21.97 -29.46
N ASN A 107 10.04 22.62 -28.44
CA ASN A 107 11.47 22.70 -28.25
C ASN A 107 11.92 21.72 -27.16
N PHE A 108 12.15 20.47 -27.56
CA PHE A 108 12.63 19.41 -26.68
C PHE A 108 13.48 18.40 -27.45
N THR A 109 14.28 17.63 -26.72
CA THR A 109 14.98 16.47 -27.27
C THR A 109 14.13 15.20 -27.16
N PHE A 110 14.18 14.33 -28.14
CA PHE A 110 13.38 13.11 -28.14
C PHE A 110 14.09 11.88 -28.68
N LYS A 111 13.51 10.73 -28.39
CA LYS A 111 13.87 9.42 -28.95
C LYS A 111 12.62 8.60 -29.19
N VAL A 112 12.51 8.01 -30.39
CA VAL A 112 11.49 7.00 -30.69
C VAL A 112 12.00 5.62 -30.28
N VAL A 113 11.17 4.86 -29.59
CA VAL A 113 11.40 3.45 -29.26
C VAL A 113 10.19 2.62 -29.67
N ALA A 114 10.29 2.05 -30.86
CA ALA A 114 9.32 1.14 -31.43
C ALA A 114 9.58 -0.29 -30.97
N ARG A 115 8.51 -1.00 -30.63
CA ARG A 115 8.52 -2.44 -30.33
C ARG A 115 7.42 -3.12 -31.11
N ARG A 116 7.76 -4.22 -31.78
CA ARG A 116 6.81 -5.07 -32.50
C ARG A 116 6.60 -6.39 -31.80
N ALA A 117 5.37 -6.64 -31.38
CA ALA A 117 4.92 -7.97 -30.99
C ALA A 117 4.68 -8.83 -32.25
N ASN A 118 4.03 -8.27 -33.28
CA ASN A 118 3.87 -8.94 -34.56
C ASN A 118 5.17 -8.90 -35.38
N LYS A 119 5.81 -10.05 -35.58
CA LYS A 119 7.04 -10.17 -36.39
C LYS A 119 6.76 -10.20 -37.90
N GLN A 120 5.52 -10.25 -38.34
CA GLN A 120 5.12 -10.17 -39.74
C GLN A 120 4.79 -8.74 -40.20
N TYR A 121 4.83 -7.75 -39.31
CA TYR A 121 4.58 -6.36 -39.71
C TYR A 121 5.55 -5.93 -40.82
N PRO A 122 5.17 -5.07 -41.77
CA PRO A 122 6.00 -4.77 -42.94
C PRO A 122 7.33 -4.05 -42.62
N VAL A 123 7.34 -3.22 -41.58
CA VAL A 123 8.47 -2.32 -41.26
C VAL A 123 9.14 -2.71 -39.94
N VAL A 124 10.44 -3.02 -39.96
CA VAL A 124 11.19 -3.45 -38.76
C VAL A 124 11.35 -2.32 -37.74
N SER A 125 11.48 -2.64 -36.46
CA SER A 125 11.48 -1.64 -35.37
C SER A 125 12.55 -0.55 -35.51
N ASP A 126 13.75 -0.87 -36.02
CA ASP A 126 14.79 0.14 -36.24
C ASP A 126 14.38 1.14 -37.32
N GLN A 127 13.79 0.66 -38.42
CA GLN A 127 13.25 1.51 -39.47
C GLN A 127 12.10 2.38 -38.93
N ILE A 128 11.21 1.80 -38.11
CA ILE A 128 10.14 2.57 -37.45
C ILE A 128 10.71 3.73 -36.63
N ASN A 129 11.78 3.50 -35.87
CA ASN A 129 12.40 4.57 -35.07
C ASN A 129 12.90 5.73 -35.93
N ARG A 130 13.53 5.41 -37.08
CA ARG A 130 14.11 6.42 -37.99
C ARG A 130 13.04 7.22 -38.69
N ASP A 131 12.08 6.53 -39.30
CA ASP A 131 11.01 7.16 -40.07
C ASP A 131 10.10 8.01 -39.19
N LEU A 132 9.75 7.52 -38.00
CA LEU A 132 8.98 8.32 -37.05
C LEU A 132 9.79 9.50 -36.50
N GLY A 133 11.11 9.34 -36.35
CA GLY A 133 11.99 10.45 -35.99
C GLY A 133 12.03 11.53 -37.08
N GLU A 134 12.14 11.12 -38.34
CA GLU A 134 12.13 12.02 -39.50
C GLU A 134 10.83 12.82 -39.59
N VAL A 135 9.66 12.18 -39.49
CA VAL A 135 8.38 12.91 -39.58
C VAL A 135 8.17 13.88 -38.42
N ILE A 136 8.65 13.56 -37.21
CA ILE A 136 8.60 14.47 -36.06
C ILE A 136 9.50 15.69 -36.30
N LEU A 137 10.74 15.48 -36.78
CA LEU A 137 11.67 16.58 -37.08
C LEU A 137 11.14 17.50 -38.19
N ASN A 138 10.52 16.92 -39.23
CA ASN A 138 9.94 17.67 -40.33
C ASN A 138 8.70 18.48 -39.88
N ALA A 139 7.85 17.89 -39.04
CA ALA A 139 6.65 18.56 -38.52
C ALA A 139 6.99 19.63 -37.46
N PHE A 140 8.03 19.41 -36.65
CA PHE A 140 8.41 20.26 -35.53
C PHE A 140 9.91 20.58 -35.57
N PRO A 141 10.34 21.60 -36.37
CA PRO A 141 11.75 21.89 -36.62
C PRO A 141 12.58 22.28 -35.38
N GLU A 142 11.94 22.66 -34.28
CA GLU A 142 12.60 22.99 -33.01
C GLU A 142 12.96 21.76 -32.17
N THR A 143 12.40 20.59 -32.49
CA THR A 143 12.73 19.33 -31.82
C THR A 143 14.11 18.81 -32.25
N LYS A 144 14.77 18.03 -31.39
CA LYS A 144 16.08 17.43 -31.69
C LYS A 144 16.13 15.98 -31.25
N VAL A 145 16.85 15.13 -31.97
CA VAL A 145 17.02 13.73 -31.55
C VAL A 145 18.13 13.62 -30.51
N ASN A 146 17.84 13.02 -29.35
CA ASN A 146 18.83 12.61 -28.36
C ASN A 146 18.60 11.13 -27.98
N VAL A 147 19.47 10.24 -28.46
CA VAL A 147 19.31 8.80 -28.25
C VAL A 147 19.76 8.30 -26.87
N HIS A 148 20.44 9.15 -26.09
CA HIS A 148 21.02 8.80 -24.78
C HIS A 148 20.13 9.27 -23.63
N THR A 149 19.82 10.57 -23.59
CA THR A 149 19.06 11.21 -22.50
C THR A 149 18.00 12.16 -23.07
N PRO A 150 16.97 11.64 -23.74
CA PRO A 150 15.91 12.46 -24.30
C PRO A 150 15.02 13.05 -23.20
N ASP A 151 14.52 14.27 -23.43
CA ASP A 151 13.44 14.84 -22.62
C ASP A 151 12.14 14.05 -22.84
N VAL A 152 11.88 13.65 -24.09
CA VAL A 152 10.69 12.88 -24.50
C VAL A 152 11.07 11.52 -25.07
N LEU A 153 10.67 10.45 -24.37
CA LEU A 153 10.86 9.08 -24.85
C LEU A 153 9.55 8.53 -25.44
N LEU A 154 9.31 8.80 -26.72
CA LEU A 154 8.13 8.32 -27.45
C LEU A 154 8.23 6.80 -27.67
N ARG A 155 7.25 6.06 -27.19
CA ARG A 155 7.15 4.61 -27.37
C ARG A 155 6.00 4.27 -28.28
N VAL A 156 6.28 3.40 -29.25
CA VAL A 156 5.29 2.90 -30.21
C VAL A 156 5.29 1.38 -30.15
N GLU A 157 4.27 0.78 -29.53
CA GLU A 157 4.12 -0.67 -29.47
C GLU A 157 3.15 -1.15 -30.55
N VAL A 158 3.68 -1.73 -31.62
CA VAL A 158 2.91 -2.35 -32.71
C VAL A 158 2.53 -3.78 -32.31
N ARG A 159 1.23 -3.98 -32.02
CA ARG A 159 0.64 -5.26 -31.62
C ARG A 159 -0.57 -5.58 -32.52
N HIS A 160 -1.68 -6.08 -31.96
CA HIS A 160 -2.96 -6.12 -32.66
C HIS A 160 -3.45 -4.69 -32.92
N LYS A 161 -3.43 -3.85 -31.88
CA LYS A 161 -3.54 -2.40 -31.97
C LYS A 161 -2.17 -1.75 -31.73
N ILE A 162 -2.01 -0.48 -32.13
CA ILE A 162 -0.78 0.28 -31.92
C ILE A 162 -0.96 1.19 -30.71
N ASN A 163 -0.08 1.04 -29.72
CA ASN A 163 -0.06 1.92 -28.54
C ASN A 163 1.02 2.98 -28.70
N ILE A 164 0.64 4.25 -28.55
CA ILE A 164 1.53 5.42 -28.62
C ILE A 164 1.50 6.13 -27.26
N PHE A 165 2.65 6.26 -26.62
CA PHE A 165 2.78 6.94 -25.33
C PHE A 165 4.21 7.41 -25.08
N SER A 166 4.37 8.50 -24.34
CA SER A 166 5.68 9.06 -23.99
C SER A 166 5.91 9.10 -22.48
N GLU A 167 4.83 9.24 -21.69
CA GLU A 167 4.89 9.36 -20.24
C GLU A 167 4.86 8.00 -19.53
N THR A 168 5.42 7.96 -18.33
CA THR A 168 5.25 6.84 -17.40
C THR A 168 5.20 7.41 -15.98
N ILE A 169 3.99 7.53 -15.45
CA ILE A 169 3.73 7.98 -14.09
C ILE A 169 4.04 6.81 -13.14
N PRO A 170 4.83 7.02 -12.06
CA PRO A 170 5.18 5.95 -11.15
C PRO A 170 3.96 5.47 -10.35
N GLY A 171 3.82 4.14 -10.26
CA GLY A 171 2.86 3.50 -9.37
C GLY A 171 3.49 3.11 -8.02
N PRO A 172 2.69 2.57 -7.08
CA PRO A 172 3.16 2.25 -5.73
C PRO A 172 4.06 1.00 -5.68
N GLY A 173 4.11 0.22 -6.77
CA GLY A 173 4.83 -1.04 -6.89
C GLY A 173 4.23 -2.15 -6.03
N GLY A 174 5.03 -3.16 -5.70
CA GLY A 174 4.60 -4.26 -4.85
C GLY A 174 3.77 -5.32 -5.56
N MET A 175 2.88 -5.96 -4.82
CA MET A 175 2.04 -7.08 -5.27
C MET A 175 0.56 -6.77 -5.05
N PRO A 176 -0.35 -7.26 -5.90
CA PRO A 176 -1.78 -7.02 -5.74
C PRO A 176 -2.29 -7.57 -4.40
N ILE A 177 -3.11 -6.79 -3.70
CA ILE A 177 -3.78 -7.21 -2.45
C ILE A 177 -4.54 -8.53 -2.60
N GLY A 178 -4.54 -9.35 -1.55
CA GLY A 178 -5.22 -10.65 -1.50
C GLY A 178 -4.46 -11.79 -2.17
N THR A 179 -3.25 -11.54 -2.68
CA THR A 179 -2.38 -12.58 -3.28
C THR A 179 -1.43 -13.24 -2.27
N ALA A 180 -1.33 -12.70 -1.05
CA ALA A 180 -0.43 -13.17 0.01
C ALA A 180 -1.14 -13.43 1.36
N GLY A 181 -2.43 -13.77 1.32
CA GLY A 181 -3.22 -14.06 2.52
C GLY A 181 -3.68 -12.82 3.27
N ARG A 182 -3.99 -12.99 4.56
CA ARG A 182 -4.51 -11.93 5.44
C ARG A 182 -3.68 -11.83 6.72
N ALA A 183 -3.55 -10.63 7.28
CA ALA A 183 -2.87 -10.39 8.54
C ALA A 183 -3.63 -9.38 9.41
N MET A 184 -3.45 -9.48 10.73
CA MET A 184 -4.03 -8.60 11.73
C MET A 184 -3.03 -7.53 12.15
N LEU A 185 -3.30 -6.28 11.80
CA LEU A 185 -2.50 -5.12 12.19
C LEU A 185 -2.90 -4.64 13.59
N LEU A 186 -1.91 -4.53 14.48
CA LEU A 186 -2.09 -3.79 15.73
C LEU A 186 -1.93 -2.29 15.41
N LEU A 187 -3.05 -1.65 15.10
CA LEU A 187 -3.10 -0.24 14.72
C LEU A 187 -3.18 0.61 16.00
N SER A 188 -2.34 1.64 16.06
CA SER A 188 -2.26 2.60 17.15
C SER A 188 -2.44 4.01 16.64
N GLY A 189 -2.55 4.99 17.54
CA GLY A 189 -2.68 6.40 17.17
C GLY A 189 -1.35 7.08 16.81
N GLY A 190 -0.27 6.30 16.64
CA GLY A 190 1.07 6.80 16.34
C GLY A 190 1.44 6.67 14.85
N ILE A 191 2.65 7.12 14.52
CA ILE A 191 3.15 7.19 13.13
C ILE A 191 3.44 5.80 12.55
N ASP A 192 3.94 4.90 13.39
CA ASP A 192 4.63 3.68 12.94
C ASP A 192 3.66 2.59 12.46
N SER A 193 2.55 2.36 13.17
CA SER A 193 1.65 1.24 12.85
C SER A 193 0.86 1.41 11.53
N PRO A 194 0.40 2.61 11.11
CA PRO A 194 -0.14 2.81 9.76
C PRO A 194 0.88 2.48 8.66
N VAL A 195 2.14 2.89 8.85
CA VAL A 195 3.24 2.62 7.90
C VAL A 195 3.49 1.12 7.80
N ALA A 196 3.52 0.42 8.93
CA ALA A 196 3.68 -1.03 8.96
C ALA A 196 2.56 -1.77 8.22
N GLY A 197 1.31 -1.35 8.43
CA GLY A 197 0.14 -1.85 7.70
C GLY A 197 0.29 -1.68 6.19
N TRP A 198 0.66 -0.47 5.75
CA TRP A 198 0.89 -0.15 4.34
C TRP A 198 2.01 -1.00 3.72
N MET A 199 3.13 -1.19 4.43
CA MET A 199 4.28 -1.97 3.91
C MET A 199 3.97 -3.45 3.75
N ILE A 200 3.24 -4.06 4.69
CA ILE A 200 2.82 -5.46 4.58
C ILE A 200 1.77 -5.61 3.47
N ALA A 201 0.81 -4.69 3.39
CA ALA A 201 -0.19 -4.69 2.34
C ALA A 201 0.42 -4.55 0.94
N LYS A 202 1.49 -3.74 0.80
CA LYS A 202 2.27 -3.62 -0.45
C LYS A 202 2.84 -4.96 -0.94
N ARG A 203 2.97 -5.97 -0.07
CA ARG A 203 3.38 -7.34 -0.43
C ARG A 203 2.20 -8.25 -0.80
N GLY A 204 1.01 -7.69 -1.01
CA GLY A 204 -0.19 -8.40 -1.46
C GLY A 204 -1.03 -8.98 -0.32
N VAL A 205 -0.80 -8.56 0.92
CA VAL A 205 -1.49 -9.06 2.11
C VAL A 205 -2.74 -8.21 2.36
N THR A 206 -3.88 -8.85 2.63
CA THR A 206 -5.08 -8.16 3.10
C THR A 206 -4.96 -7.83 4.58
N ILE A 207 -5.37 -6.63 4.99
CA ILE A 207 -5.22 -6.13 6.36
C ILE A 207 -6.58 -6.06 7.05
N ASP A 208 -6.69 -6.78 8.17
CA ASP A 208 -7.62 -6.45 9.25
C ASP A 208 -6.85 -5.71 10.34
N ALA A 209 -7.53 -4.94 11.20
CA ALA A 209 -6.88 -4.19 12.26
C ALA A 209 -7.53 -4.40 13.62
N THR A 210 -6.73 -4.33 14.68
CA THR A 210 -7.16 -4.26 16.07
C THR A 210 -6.58 -3.00 16.69
N TYR A 211 -7.43 -2.22 17.38
CA TYR A 211 -7.06 -1.04 18.15
C TYR A 211 -7.52 -1.22 19.60
N PHE A 212 -6.64 -0.87 20.54
CA PHE A 212 -6.93 -0.92 21.97
C PHE A 212 -7.13 0.50 22.50
N HIS A 213 -8.29 0.77 23.08
CA HIS A 213 -8.59 2.03 23.75
C HIS A 213 -8.96 1.77 25.22
N ALA A 214 -8.79 2.77 26.09
CA ALA A 214 -9.03 2.63 27.52
C ALA A 214 -9.88 3.79 28.08
N PRO A 215 -11.17 3.88 27.75
CA PRO A 215 -12.07 4.91 28.29
C PRO A 215 -12.29 4.75 29.80
N PRO A 216 -12.45 5.83 30.59
CA PRO A 216 -12.50 7.23 30.19
C PRO A 216 -11.10 7.88 30.05
N TYR A 217 -10.02 7.12 30.22
CA TYR A 217 -8.66 7.65 30.18
C TYR A 217 -8.19 8.00 28.75
N THR A 218 -8.66 7.27 27.74
CA THR A 218 -8.54 7.67 26.33
C THR A 218 -9.82 8.38 25.87
N SER A 219 -9.66 9.48 25.15
CA SER A 219 -10.80 10.23 24.59
C SER A 219 -11.40 9.60 23.33
N GLU A 220 -12.66 9.90 23.02
CA GLU A 220 -13.28 9.56 21.72
C GLU A 220 -12.52 10.14 20.53
N ARG A 221 -11.80 11.26 20.72
CA ARG A 221 -10.94 11.83 19.67
C ARG A 221 -9.73 10.95 19.37
N ALA A 222 -9.20 10.24 20.37
CA ALA A 222 -8.12 9.26 20.15
C ALA A 222 -8.63 8.07 19.32
N LYS A 223 -9.85 7.59 19.60
CA LYS A 223 -10.52 6.57 18.79
C LYS A 223 -10.74 7.06 17.35
N GLN A 224 -11.29 8.27 17.18
CA GLN A 224 -11.52 8.84 15.85
C GLN A 224 -10.23 9.01 15.05
N LYS A 225 -9.13 9.43 15.71
CA LYS A 225 -7.80 9.50 15.11
C LYS A 225 -7.39 8.16 14.47
N VAL A 226 -7.61 7.05 15.17
CA VAL A 226 -7.26 5.72 14.65
C VAL A 226 -8.19 5.28 13.52
N VAL A 227 -9.48 5.61 13.60
CA VAL A 227 -10.44 5.38 12.49
C VAL A 227 -10.01 6.14 11.24
N ASP A 228 -9.54 7.38 11.38
CA ASP A 228 -9.09 8.20 10.25
C ASP A 228 -7.78 7.67 9.67
N LEU A 229 -6.83 7.23 10.52
CA LEU A 229 -5.63 6.52 10.07
C LEU A 229 -5.96 5.25 9.28
N ALA A 230 -6.92 4.46 9.77
CA ALA A 230 -7.37 3.25 9.07
C ALA A 230 -7.98 3.58 7.70
N LYS A 231 -8.77 4.66 7.58
CA LYS A 231 -9.31 5.13 6.29
C LYS A 231 -8.21 5.58 5.33
N LEU A 232 -7.21 6.31 5.82
CA LEU A 232 -6.07 6.73 5.00
C LEU A 232 -5.30 5.53 4.44
N VAL A 233 -5.07 4.49 5.26
CA VAL A 233 -4.43 3.25 4.81
C VAL A 233 -5.35 2.42 3.91
N ALA A 234 -6.68 2.46 4.12
CA ALA A 234 -7.68 1.77 3.29
C ALA A 234 -7.69 2.26 1.83
N LYS A 235 -7.26 3.50 1.57
CA LYS A 235 -7.02 4.02 0.22
C LYS A 235 -6.06 3.16 -0.59
N TYR A 236 -5.11 2.48 0.04
CA TYR A 236 -4.19 1.55 -0.61
C TYR A 236 -4.61 0.09 -0.46
N THR A 237 -5.00 -0.29 0.75
CA THR A 237 -5.16 -1.69 1.15
C THR A 237 -6.54 -2.27 0.81
N GLY A 238 -7.48 -1.41 0.42
CA GLY A 238 -8.90 -1.75 0.36
C GLY A 238 -9.55 -1.62 1.75
N PRO A 239 -10.81 -2.05 1.90
CA PRO A 239 -11.52 -1.90 3.15
C PRO A 239 -10.82 -2.63 4.32
N ILE A 240 -10.64 -1.93 5.44
CA ILE A 240 -10.06 -2.49 6.67
C ILE A 240 -11.19 -2.75 7.68
N ARG A 241 -11.26 -3.97 8.21
CA ARG A 241 -12.10 -4.29 9.37
C ARG A 241 -11.34 -3.90 10.63
N LEU A 242 -11.73 -2.79 11.27
CA LEU A 242 -11.12 -2.29 12.50
C LEU A 242 -11.90 -2.79 13.71
N ASN A 243 -11.26 -3.63 14.52
CA ASN A 243 -11.79 -4.15 15.78
C ASN A 243 -11.29 -3.25 16.92
N ILE A 244 -12.22 -2.63 17.64
CA ILE A 244 -11.93 -1.69 18.72
C ILE A 244 -12.20 -2.42 20.04
N ILE A 245 -11.16 -2.57 20.84
CA ILE A 245 -11.15 -3.34 22.08
C ILE A 245 -11.05 -2.39 23.26
N ASN A 246 -12.09 -2.36 24.09
CA ASN A 246 -12.02 -1.72 25.38
C ASN A 246 -11.06 -2.50 26.29
N PHE A 247 -9.93 -1.88 26.61
CA PHE A 247 -8.84 -2.47 27.37
C PHE A 247 -8.76 -1.94 28.80
N THR A 248 -9.70 -1.08 29.23
CA THR A 248 -9.65 -0.38 30.52
C THR A 248 -9.56 -1.34 31.70
N ASP A 249 -10.48 -2.29 31.82
CA ASP A 249 -10.55 -3.15 33.01
C ASP A 249 -9.33 -4.07 33.10
N ILE A 250 -8.85 -4.56 31.97
CA ILE A 250 -7.61 -5.34 31.87
C ILE A 250 -6.42 -4.48 32.31
N GLN A 251 -6.34 -3.24 31.82
CA GLN A 251 -5.26 -2.31 32.11
C GLN A 251 -5.22 -1.92 33.59
N LEU A 252 -6.37 -1.61 34.21
CA LEU A 252 -6.47 -1.31 35.63
C LEU A 252 -6.13 -2.53 36.49
N TYR A 253 -6.59 -3.71 36.11
CA TYR A 253 -6.28 -4.93 36.84
C TYR A 253 -4.77 -5.26 36.79
N ILE A 254 -4.13 -5.09 35.63
CA ILE A 254 -2.67 -5.20 35.49
C ILE A 254 -1.96 -4.15 36.36
N TYR A 255 -2.46 -2.90 36.37
CA TYR A 255 -1.90 -1.82 37.19
C TYR A 255 -1.95 -2.12 38.69
N ASP A 256 -3.05 -2.68 39.18
CA ASP A 256 -3.25 -2.95 40.60
C ASP A 256 -2.46 -4.17 41.11
N GLN A 257 -2.29 -5.20 40.27
CA GLN A 257 -1.72 -6.48 40.71
C GLN A 257 -0.23 -6.65 40.36
N CYS A 258 0.24 -6.07 39.25
CA CYS A 258 1.59 -6.32 38.75
C CYS A 258 2.60 -5.23 39.14
N PRO A 259 3.91 -5.54 39.17
CA PRO A 259 4.94 -4.53 39.38
C PRO A 259 4.87 -3.40 38.34
N HIS A 260 4.94 -2.14 38.80
CA HIS A 260 4.75 -0.98 37.95
C HIS A 260 5.74 -0.90 36.78
N ASP A 261 6.98 -1.31 36.98
CA ASP A 261 8.04 -1.31 35.97
C ASP A 261 7.83 -2.36 34.86
N GLU A 262 6.98 -3.36 35.10
CA GLU A 262 6.65 -4.44 34.16
C GLU A 262 5.34 -4.20 33.38
N LEU A 263 4.52 -3.22 33.78
CA LEU A 263 3.17 -2.99 33.24
C LEU A 263 3.13 -2.94 31.72
N THR A 264 4.04 -2.19 31.09
CA THR A 264 4.05 -2.04 29.63
C THR A 264 4.25 -3.38 28.92
N ILE A 265 5.13 -4.24 29.42
CA ILE A 265 5.38 -5.55 28.80
C ILE A 265 4.19 -6.49 29.00
N ILE A 266 3.61 -6.48 30.20
CA ILE A 266 2.44 -7.31 30.53
C ILE A 266 1.22 -6.89 29.69
N MET A 267 0.91 -5.58 29.64
CA MET A 267 -0.17 -5.05 28.79
C MET A 267 0.00 -5.47 27.32
N ARG A 268 1.21 -5.32 26.76
CA ARG A 268 1.48 -5.69 25.36
C ARG A 268 1.29 -7.19 25.13
N ARG A 269 1.67 -8.05 26.07
CA ARG A 269 1.40 -9.50 25.98
C ARG A 269 -0.10 -9.78 25.88
N TYR A 270 -0.94 -9.14 26.70
CA TYR A 270 -2.39 -9.32 26.62
C TYR A 270 -3.01 -8.72 25.35
N MET A 271 -2.53 -7.56 24.88
CA MET A 271 -2.93 -7.00 23.59
C MET A 271 -2.62 -7.98 22.45
N MET A 272 -1.45 -8.63 22.47
CA MET A 272 -1.07 -9.62 21.46
C MET A 272 -1.94 -10.88 21.52
N LYS A 273 -2.28 -11.39 22.71
CA LYS A 273 -3.21 -12.52 22.88
C LYS A 273 -4.61 -12.22 22.31
N ILE A 274 -5.14 -11.05 22.63
CA ILE A 274 -6.46 -10.61 22.13
C ILE A 274 -6.41 -10.44 20.61
N ALA A 275 -5.40 -9.73 20.09
CA ALA A 275 -5.23 -9.54 18.65
C ALA A 275 -5.07 -10.88 17.90
N GLU A 276 -4.34 -11.85 18.46
CA GLU A 276 -4.20 -13.18 17.88
C GLU A 276 -5.52 -13.96 17.87
N THR A 277 -6.33 -13.84 18.92
CA THR A 277 -7.65 -14.49 18.97
C THR A 277 -8.53 -13.98 17.83
N ILE A 278 -8.61 -12.66 17.65
CA ILE A 278 -9.37 -12.03 16.55
C ILE A 278 -8.74 -12.37 15.19
N ALA A 279 -7.41 -12.45 15.11
CA ALA A 279 -6.69 -12.84 13.90
C ALA A 279 -7.11 -14.25 13.46
N LYS A 280 -7.15 -15.22 14.39
CA LYS A 280 -7.58 -16.60 14.12
C LYS A 280 -9.06 -16.66 13.69
N GLU A 281 -9.95 -15.88 14.32
CA GLU A 281 -11.36 -15.77 13.91
C GLU A 281 -11.55 -15.22 12.49
N ASN A 282 -10.63 -14.36 12.03
CA ASN A 282 -10.67 -13.73 10.71
C ASN A 282 -9.74 -14.40 9.68
N ASP A 283 -9.27 -15.64 9.92
CA ASP A 283 -8.34 -16.37 9.04
C ASP A 283 -7.03 -15.62 8.72
N CYS A 284 -6.58 -14.75 9.62
CA CYS A 284 -5.29 -14.08 9.52
C CYS A 284 -4.16 -15.07 9.80
N LEU A 285 -3.13 -15.05 8.96
CA LEU A 285 -1.96 -15.92 9.06
C LEU A 285 -0.79 -15.30 9.83
N ALA A 286 -0.92 -14.03 10.23
CA ALA A 286 0.12 -13.27 10.91
C ALA A 286 -0.46 -12.08 11.69
N LEU A 287 0.30 -11.62 12.68
CA LEU A 287 0.13 -10.29 13.30
C LEU A 287 1.09 -9.30 12.62
N VAL A 288 0.75 -8.01 12.62
CA VAL A 288 1.63 -6.92 12.13
C VAL A 288 1.75 -5.85 13.19
N THR A 289 2.98 -5.40 13.48
CA THR A 289 3.25 -4.30 14.41
C THR A 289 4.15 -3.24 13.77
N GLY A 290 4.04 -2.00 14.23
CA GLY A 290 4.95 -0.91 13.89
C GLY A 290 6.19 -0.83 14.77
N GLU A 291 6.68 -1.96 15.31
CA GLU A 291 7.84 -1.94 16.20
C GLU A 291 9.16 -1.75 15.44
N SER A 292 10.06 -0.92 15.99
CA SER A 292 11.45 -0.75 15.54
C SER A 292 12.43 -0.97 16.71
N ILE A 293 13.52 -1.70 16.47
CA ILE A 293 14.46 -2.04 17.56
C ILE A 293 15.16 -0.79 18.07
N GLY A 294 15.11 -0.59 19.39
CA GLY A 294 15.88 0.47 20.06
C GLY A 294 15.23 1.86 20.04
N GLN A 295 14.02 1.99 19.50
CA GLN A 295 13.30 3.27 19.48
C GLN A 295 12.72 3.64 20.85
N VAL A 296 12.20 2.66 21.60
CA VAL A 296 11.63 2.83 22.95
C VAL A 296 11.99 1.66 23.87
N ALA A 297 11.86 1.86 25.19
CA ALA A 297 12.19 0.85 26.21
C ALA A 297 11.45 -0.49 26.03
N SER A 298 10.22 -0.45 25.52
CA SER A 298 9.39 -1.64 25.26
C SER A 298 9.74 -2.36 23.95
N GLN A 299 10.70 -1.86 23.17
CA GLN A 299 11.12 -2.39 21.86
C GLN A 299 12.63 -2.76 21.84
N THR A 300 13.19 -3.16 22.98
CA THR A 300 14.50 -3.85 23.01
C THR A 300 14.33 -5.30 22.54
N MET A 301 15.42 -5.95 22.09
CA MET A 301 15.37 -7.36 21.68
C MET A 301 14.78 -8.28 22.76
N GLN A 302 15.08 -8.01 24.04
CA GLN A 302 14.53 -8.76 25.17
C GLN A 302 13.03 -8.53 25.30
N SER A 303 12.57 -7.28 25.20
CA SER A 303 11.15 -6.92 25.26
C SER A 303 10.36 -7.53 24.10
N LEU A 304 10.93 -7.53 22.88
CA LEU A 304 10.34 -8.20 21.72
C LEU A 304 10.21 -9.71 21.94
N ALA A 305 11.27 -10.38 22.40
CA ALA A 305 11.24 -11.82 22.66
C ALA A 305 10.19 -12.19 23.71
N VAL A 306 10.09 -11.43 24.80
CA VAL A 306 9.10 -11.65 25.86
C VAL A 306 7.67 -11.38 25.35
N THR A 307 7.46 -10.36 24.53
CA THR A 307 6.14 -10.04 23.98
C THR A 307 5.70 -11.06 22.92
N ASN A 308 6.64 -11.55 22.10
CA ASN A 308 6.35 -12.52 21.05
C ASN A 308 6.03 -13.93 21.58
N GLU A 309 6.42 -14.25 22.81
CA GLU A 309 6.24 -15.59 23.37
C GLU A 309 4.77 -16.00 23.57
N VAL A 310 3.86 -15.04 23.68
CA VAL A 310 2.41 -15.33 23.79
C VAL A 310 1.72 -15.52 22.43
N CYS A 311 2.46 -15.38 21.33
CA CYS A 311 1.93 -15.50 19.98
C CYS A 311 2.34 -16.85 19.38
N GLU A 312 1.37 -17.54 18.81
CA GLU A 312 1.59 -18.70 17.94
C GLU A 312 1.73 -18.26 16.47
N LEU A 313 0.98 -17.22 16.06
CA LEU A 313 1.09 -16.64 14.73
C LEU A 313 2.41 -15.84 14.59
N PRO A 314 3.01 -15.83 13.39
CA PRO A 314 4.18 -15.01 13.13
C PRO A 314 3.83 -13.52 13.29
N VAL A 315 4.71 -12.77 13.98
CA VAL A 315 4.58 -11.32 14.16
C VAL A 315 5.50 -10.61 13.18
N MET A 316 4.91 -10.00 12.16
CA MET A 316 5.59 -9.26 11.12
C MET A 316 5.92 -7.84 11.60
N ARG A 317 7.20 -7.47 11.52
CA ARG A 317 7.73 -6.18 11.96
C ARG A 317 8.44 -5.49 10.80
N PRO A 318 7.71 -4.92 9.84
CA PRO A 318 8.32 -4.32 8.63
C PRO A 318 9.27 -3.15 8.94
N LEU A 319 9.12 -2.50 10.11
CA LEU A 319 9.92 -1.35 10.53
C LEU A 319 11.09 -1.72 11.44
N ILE A 320 11.35 -3.01 11.66
CA ILE A 320 12.24 -3.50 12.72
C ILE A 320 13.65 -2.89 12.73
N ALA A 321 14.14 -2.51 11.55
CA ALA A 321 15.47 -1.98 11.32
C ALA A 321 15.47 -0.55 10.74
N PHE A 322 14.31 0.11 10.73
CA PHE A 322 14.17 1.47 10.20
C PHE A 322 14.51 2.48 11.29
N ASP A 323 15.17 3.56 10.90
CA ASP A 323 15.25 4.71 11.79
C ASP A 323 13.95 5.52 11.78
N LYS A 324 13.88 6.55 12.62
CA LYS A 324 12.68 7.37 12.75
C LYS A 324 12.39 8.16 11.47
N GLN A 325 13.42 8.62 10.76
CA GLN A 325 13.24 9.43 9.56
C GLN A 325 12.69 8.57 8.41
N ASP A 326 13.18 7.34 8.26
CA ASP A 326 12.65 6.38 7.28
C ASP A 326 11.13 6.20 7.43
N ILE A 327 10.66 6.06 8.68
CA ILE A 327 9.23 5.89 8.99
C ILE A 327 8.45 7.18 8.71
N VAL A 328 9.01 8.34 9.09
CA VAL A 328 8.38 9.65 8.85
C VAL A 328 8.22 9.91 7.35
N ASP A 329 9.23 9.66 6.55
CA ASP A 329 9.19 9.88 5.10
C ASP A 329 8.09 9.05 4.43
N ILE A 330 7.91 7.79 4.85
CA ILE A 330 6.82 6.96 4.34
C ILE A 330 5.47 7.48 4.84
N SER A 331 5.36 7.86 6.12
CA SER A 331 4.11 8.37 6.68
C SER A 331 3.63 9.66 6.00
N LEU A 332 4.54 10.54 5.59
CA LEU A 332 4.26 11.72 4.78
C LEU A 332 3.78 11.32 3.38
N LYS A 333 4.50 10.38 2.74
CA LYS A 333 4.14 9.87 1.42
C LYS A 333 2.73 9.27 1.36
N ILE A 334 2.31 8.56 2.41
CA ILE A 334 0.98 7.92 2.46
C ILE A 334 -0.08 8.78 3.14
N GLY A 335 0.27 10.01 3.54
CA GLY A 335 -0.64 10.98 4.14
C GLY A 335 -1.09 10.68 5.57
N THR A 336 -0.42 9.78 6.30
CA THR A 336 -0.78 9.42 7.68
C THR A 336 -0.09 10.25 8.75
N TYR A 337 0.97 11.00 8.40
CA TYR A 337 1.77 11.76 9.37
C TYR A 337 0.93 12.77 10.17
N GLU A 338 0.20 13.66 9.48
CA GLU A 338 -0.53 14.77 10.12
C GLU A 338 -1.59 14.27 11.11
N THR A 339 -2.30 13.20 10.76
CA THR A 339 -3.27 12.57 11.67
C THR A 339 -2.58 11.89 12.85
N SER A 340 -1.41 11.28 12.63
CA SER A 340 -0.66 10.56 13.67
C SER A 340 -0.11 11.49 14.76
N VAL A 341 0.26 12.73 14.41
CA VAL A 341 0.85 13.69 15.36
C VAL A 341 -0.17 14.49 16.18
N LEU A 342 -1.48 14.27 15.95
CA LEU A 342 -2.52 14.91 16.75
C LEU A 342 -2.35 14.56 18.25
N PRO A 343 -2.43 15.56 19.16
CA PRO A 343 -2.03 15.44 20.57
C PRO A 343 -3.10 14.74 21.42
N TYR A 344 -3.46 13.53 21.03
CA TYR A 344 -4.38 12.65 21.75
C TYR A 344 -3.61 11.44 22.25
N GLU A 345 -3.65 11.23 23.56
CA GLU A 345 -2.98 10.13 24.25
C GLU A 345 -3.53 8.76 23.82
N ASP A 346 -2.64 7.77 23.81
CA ASP A 346 -2.96 6.39 23.44
C ASP A 346 -3.06 5.52 24.70
N CYS A 347 -3.69 4.35 24.59
CA CYS A 347 -3.88 3.42 25.72
C CYS A 347 -2.54 3.08 26.40
N CYS A 348 -1.48 2.92 25.62
CA CYS A 348 -0.15 2.56 26.11
C CYS A 348 0.59 3.70 26.85
N THR A 349 0.14 4.96 26.77
CA THR A 349 0.87 6.11 27.35
C THR A 349 0.35 6.57 28.71
N ILE A 350 -0.87 6.20 29.08
CA ILE A 350 -1.59 6.73 30.26
C ILE A 350 -0.98 6.24 31.59
N PHE A 351 -0.59 4.97 31.67
CA PHE A 351 -0.05 4.36 32.90
C PHE A 351 1.41 3.90 32.75
N VAL A 352 2.22 4.67 32.01
CA VAL A 352 3.63 4.35 31.81
C VAL A 352 4.39 4.51 33.12
N ALA A 353 5.16 3.48 33.48
CA ALA A 353 6.05 3.52 34.63
C ALA A 353 7.11 4.61 34.46
N LYS A 354 7.51 5.29 35.54
CA LYS A 354 8.62 6.25 35.51
C LYS A 354 9.95 5.62 35.04
N HIS A 355 10.15 4.34 35.35
CA HIS A 355 11.33 3.57 34.96
C HIS A 355 10.92 2.19 34.42
N PRO A 356 10.54 2.10 33.14
CA PRO A 356 10.10 0.83 32.55
C PRO A 356 11.29 -0.13 32.39
N VAL A 357 11.04 -1.42 32.58
CA VAL A 357 12.06 -2.47 32.40
C VAL A 357 12.48 -2.55 30.92
N THR A 358 13.77 -2.35 30.65
CA THR A 358 14.35 -2.44 29.29
C THR A 358 14.90 -3.83 28.96
N LYS A 359 15.13 -4.68 29.98
CA LYS A 359 15.64 -6.05 29.82
C LYS A 359 14.77 -7.04 30.60
N PRO A 360 13.50 -7.22 30.19
CA PRO A 360 12.58 -8.11 30.91
C PRO A 360 13.07 -9.56 30.84
N SER A 361 12.86 -10.29 31.94
CA SER A 361 13.08 -11.73 31.99
C SER A 361 11.75 -12.44 31.83
N LEU A 362 11.62 -13.30 30.82
CA LEU A 362 10.39 -14.07 30.58
C LEU A 362 9.88 -14.78 31.84
N LYS A 363 10.79 -15.39 32.61
CA LYS A 363 10.45 -16.09 33.86
C LYS A 363 9.85 -15.15 34.91
N LYS A 364 10.39 -13.93 35.05
CA LYS A 364 9.87 -12.92 35.98
C LYS A 364 8.50 -12.43 35.54
N ILE A 365 8.37 -12.07 34.26
CA ILE A 365 7.10 -11.59 33.70
C ILE A 365 5.99 -12.63 33.87
N LYS A 366 6.24 -13.91 33.53
CA LYS A 366 5.27 -14.99 33.75
C LYS A 366 4.91 -15.17 35.23
N ASN A 367 5.85 -14.96 36.14
CA ASN A 367 5.56 -15.05 37.56
C ASN A 367 4.70 -13.87 38.05
N SER A 368 4.91 -12.67 37.52
CA SER A 368 4.05 -11.51 37.78
C SER A 368 2.66 -11.67 37.18
N GLU A 369 2.53 -12.30 36.00
CA GLU A 369 1.24 -12.58 35.37
C GLU A 369 0.36 -13.53 36.20
N LYS A 370 0.93 -14.42 37.03
CA LYS A 370 0.15 -15.30 37.93
C LYS A 370 -0.73 -14.55 38.93
N LYS A 371 -0.40 -13.29 39.22
CA LYS A 371 -1.22 -12.43 40.09
C LYS A 371 -2.55 -12.03 39.43
N LEU A 372 -2.68 -12.28 38.12
CA LEU A 372 -3.86 -11.97 37.33
C LEU A 372 -4.78 -13.19 37.13
N ASP A 373 -4.35 -14.39 37.53
CA ASP A 373 -5.04 -15.66 37.27
C ASP A 373 -6.49 -15.69 37.80
N GLU A 374 -6.82 -14.86 38.80
CA GLU A 374 -8.16 -14.81 39.39
C GLU A 374 -9.22 -14.32 38.40
N LYS A 375 -8.92 -13.34 37.54
CA LYS A 375 -9.94 -12.64 36.71
C LYS A 375 -9.55 -12.38 35.26
N ILE A 376 -8.30 -12.55 34.88
CA ILE A 376 -7.82 -12.06 33.58
C ILE A 376 -8.51 -12.70 32.38
N ASP A 377 -8.84 -13.99 32.46
CA ASP A 377 -9.52 -14.70 31.38
C ASP A 377 -10.96 -14.19 31.18
N GLU A 378 -11.66 -13.86 32.27
CA GLU A 378 -13.00 -13.26 32.23
C GLU A 378 -12.96 -11.86 31.60
N LEU A 379 -11.97 -11.04 31.98
CA LEU A 379 -11.80 -9.69 31.42
C LEU A 379 -11.45 -9.74 29.93
N MET A 380 -10.56 -10.66 29.52
CA MET A 380 -10.24 -10.87 28.10
C MET A 380 -11.45 -11.32 27.30
N LYS A 381 -12.23 -12.27 27.82
CA LYS A 381 -13.47 -12.73 27.18
C LYS A 381 -14.46 -11.58 27.00
N THR A 382 -14.68 -10.79 28.05
CA THR A 382 -15.56 -9.61 28.01
C THR A 382 -15.08 -8.60 26.95
N ALA A 383 -13.77 -8.33 26.90
CA ALA A 383 -13.20 -7.41 25.91
C ALA A 383 -13.36 -7.91 24.46
N LEU A 384 -13.31 -9.24 24.24
CA LEU A 384 -13.56 -9.85 22.93
C LEU A 384 -15.05 -9.82 22.54
N GLU A 385 -15.96 -10.08 23.47
CA GLU A 385 -17.41 -10.14 23.22
C GLU A 385 -18.04 -8.76 23.03
N THR A 386 -17.52 -7.75 23.71
CA THR A 386 -18.04 -6.36 23.66
C THR A 386 -17.34 -5.48 22.63
N ARG A 387 -16.45 -6.06 21.81
CA ARG A 387 -15.69 -5.31 20.81
C ARG A 387 -16.59 -4.63 19.79
N GLU A 388 -16.22 -3.42 19.40
CA GLU A 388 -16.86 -2.68 18.32
C GLU A 388 -16.12 -2.96 17.00
N VAL A 389 -16.86 -3.15 15.90
CA VAL A 389 -16.28 -3.39 14.58
C VAL A 389 -16.68 -2.28 13.63
N ILE A 390 -15.69 -1.54 13.12
CA ILE A 390 -15.87 -0.48 12.12
C ILE A 390 -15.27 -0.93 10.80
N ARG A 391 -15.98 -0.68 9.70
CA ARG A 391 -15.46 -0.87 8.35
C ARG A 391 -14.91 0.45 7.82
N CYS A 392 -13.59 0.56 7.71
CA CYS A 392 -12.89 1.71 7.15
C CYS A 392 -12.71 1.50 5.65
N ILE A 393 -13.11 2.47 4.82
CA ILE A 393 -13.10 2.40 3.35
C ILE A 393 -12.34 3.61 2.81
#